data_AF-A0A418F122-F1
#
_entry.id   AF-A0A418F122-F1
#
_cell.length_a   1.000
_cell.length_b   1.000
_cell.length_c   1.000
_cell.angle_alpha   90.00
_cell.angle_beta   90.00
_cell.angle_gamma   90.00
#
_symmetry.space_group_name_H-M   'P 1'
#
loop_
_entity.id
_entity.type
_entity.pdbx_description
1 polymer ?
#
loop_
_entity_poly.entity_id
_entity_poly.type
_entity_poly.pdbx_seq_one_letter_code
_entity_poly.pdbx_strand_id
1 'polypeptide(L)'
;MSPHSTSAPLYNGPPLDDHNRTSLEWKPLFISQADGHEFTQFYMNKAYVPSDLERSILSILDDDVQVDKLKHPKLYHVDPDLSEDGHAARHKVIADHVQSVKSATLKSETAKSLSRLRALALTFLNSSMVDSLRKLFSNITCPFTLYESIVSRFENNPLTSDPAVLSAQSQKVK
;
A
#
# COMPACT_ATOMS: atom_id res chain seq x y z
N MET A 1 -3.09 -3.02 -11.30
CA MET A 1 -4.00 -3.59 -10.28
C MET A 1 -5.02 -2.55 -9.91
N SER A 2 -6.31 -2.92 -9.85
CA SER A 2 -7.36 -1.97 -9.46
C SER A 2 -7.15 -1.50 -8.02
N PRO A 3 -7.22 -0.18 -7.74
CA PRO A 3 -7.17 0.35 -6.39
C PRO A 3 -8.37 -0.11 -5.53
N HIS A 4 -9.35 -0.76 -6.14
CA HIS A 4 -10.56 -1.29 -5.51
C HIS A 4 -10.49 -2.80 -5.20
N SER A 5 -9.38 -3.49 -5.50
CA SER A 5 -9.26 -4.92 -5.17
C SER A 5 -9.33 -5.15 -3.66
N THR A 6 -10.24 -6.03 -3.24
CA THR A 6 -10.50 -6.35 -1.82
C THR A 6 -9.87 -7.65 -1.34
N SER A 7 -9.35 -8.47 -2.26
CA SER A 7 -8.66 -9.73 -1.93
C SER A 7 -7.27 -9.74 -2.53
N ALA A 8 -6.28 -10.15 -1.74
CA ALA A 8 -4.95 -10.43 -2.25
C ALA A 8 -4.95 -11.79 -2.97
N PRO A 9 -4.26 -11.93 -4.10
CA PRO A 9 -3.90 -13.25 -4.60
C PRO A 9 -2.99 -13.95 -3.58
N LEU A 10 -2.95 -15.28 -3.63
CA LEU A 10 -2.03 -16.07 -2.83
C LEU A 10 -0.85 -16.52 -3.69
N TYR A 11 0.31 -16.64 -3.07
CA TYR A 11 1.48 -17.23 -3.69
C TYR A 11 1.24 -18.72 -3.96
N ASN A 12 1.52 -19.16 -5.18
CA ASN A 12 1.23 -20.53 -5.65
C ASN A 12 2.46 -21.44 -5.73
N GLY A 13 3.62 -20.98 -5.25
CA GLY A 13 4.85 -21.78 -5.24
C GLY A 13 5.11 -22.49 -3.91
N PRO A 14 6.20 -23.26 -3.81
CA PRO A 14 6.65 -23.85 -2.55
C PRO A 14 6.90 -22.75 -1.50
N PRO A 15 6.32 -22.86 -0.29
CA PRO A 15 6.49 -21.83 0.72
C PRO A 15 7.96 -21.76 1.17
N LEU A 16 8.44 -20.55 1.42
CA LEU A 16 9.73 -20.29 2.03
C LEU A 16 9.75 -20.85 3.46
N ASP A 17 10.82 -21.55 3.79
CA ASP A 17 11.11 -22.07 5.13
C ASP A 17 12.56 -21.75 5.53
N ASP A 18 13.01 -22.22 6.70
CA ASP A 18 14.37 -21.92 7.21
C ASP A 18 15.51 -22.67 6.48
N HIS A 19 15.23 -23.51 5.48
CA HIS A 19 16.28 -24.22 4.74
C HIS A 19 16.89 -23.33 3.65
N ASN A 20 18.22 -23.19 3.62
CA ASN A 20 18.89 -22.34 2.61
C ASN A 20 18.48 -22.67 1.15
N ARG A 21 18.25 -23.95 0.84
CA ARG A 21 17.82 -24.38 -0.50
C ARG A 21 16.45 -23.81 -0.91
N THR A 22 15.50 -23.69 0.01
CA THR A 22 14.16 -23.17 -0.33
C THR A 22 14.23 -21.69 -0.66
N SER A 23 15.09 -20.90 -0.03
CA SER A 23 15.27 -19.47 -0.36
C SER A 23 15.76 -19.25 -1.79
N LEU A 24 16.74 -20.04 -2.24
CA LEU A 24 17.28 -19.97 -3.62
C LEU A 24 16.24 -20.29 -4.69
N GLU A 25 15.36 -21.26 -4.41
CA GLU A 25 14.27 -21.65 -5.32
C GLU A 25 13.06 -20.68 -5.22
N TRP A 26 12.76 -20.20 -4.01
CA TRP A 26 11.64 -19.32 -3.71
C TRP A 26 11.80 -17.94 -4.35
N LYS A 27 12.95 -17.28 -4.17
CA LYS A 27 13.15 -15.87 -4.57
C LYS A 27 12.79 -15.59 -6.04
N PRO A 28 13.29 -16.33 -7.05
CA PRO A 28 12.93 -16.08 -8.44
C PRO A 28 11.45 -16.35 -8.74
N LEU A 29 10.85 -17.40 -8.16
CA LEU A 29 9.43 -17.71 -8.31
C LEU A 29 8.53 -16.65 -7.68
N PHE A 30 8.89 -16.20 -6.48
CA PHE A 30 8.19 -15.14 -5.75
C PHE A 30 8.19 -13.84 -6.54
N ILE A 31 9.35 -13.41 -7.02
CA ILE A 31 9.47 -12.17 -7.81
C ILE A 31 8.68 -12.27 -9.11
N SER A 32 8.72 -13.41 -9.82
CA SER A 32 7.94 -13.59 -11.04
C SER A 32 6.42 -13.49 -10.79
N GLN A 33 5.90 -14.11 -9.74
CA GLN A 33 4.47 -14.01 -9.40
C GLN A 33 4.10 -12.62 -8.86
N ALA A 34 4.96 -12.02 -8.03
CA ALA A 34 4.78 -10.66 -7.54
C ALA A 34 4.69 -9.66 -8.71
N ASP A 35 5.48 -9.84 -9.76
CA ASP A 35 5.48 -8.97 -10.93
C ASP A 35 4.17 -9.10 -11.73
N GLY A 36 3.68 -10.33 -11.91
CA GLY A 36 2.36 -10.59 -12.50
C GLY A 36 1.18 -9.99 -11.73
N HIS A 37 1.39 -9.63 -10.46
CA HIS A 37 0.43 -8.92 -9.61
C HIS A 37 0.83 -7.46 -9.33
N GLU A 38 1.86 -6.94 -9.99
CA GLU A 38 2.38 -5.58 -9.81
C GLU A 38 2.82 -5.26 -8.36
N PHE A 39 3.13 -6.27 -7.55
CA PHE A 39 3.58 -6.08 -6.18
C PHE A 39 5.09 -5.85 -6.04
N THR A 40 5.89 -6.23 -7.05
CA THR A 40 7.35 -6.18 -7.00
C THR A 40 7.89 -4.84 -6.50
N GLN A 41 7.35 -3.73 -7.01
CA GLN A 41 7.80 -2.39 -6.65
C GLN A 41 7.60 -2.05 -5.16
N PHE A 42 6.58 -2.61 -4.49
CA PHE A 42 6.39 -2.45 -3.05
C PHE A 42 7.46 -3.15 -2.21
N TYR A 43 8.16 -4.14 -2.77
CA TYR A 43 9.27 -4.83 -2.11
C TYR A 43 10.63 -4.19 -2.42
N MET A 44 10.77 -3.49 -3.55
CA MET A 44 12.04 -2.92 -4.02
C MET A 44 12.20 -1.43 -3.67
N ASN A 45 11.10 -0.71 -3.47
CA ASN A 45 11.15 0.72 -3.18
C ASN A 45 10.14 1.08 -2.07
N LYS A 46 10.67 1.42 -0.90
CA LYS A 46 9.89 1.84 0.27
C LYS A 46 8.96 3.03 0.00
N ALA A 47 9.39 3.95 -0.87
CA ALA A 47 8.66 5.16 -1.23
C ALA A 47 7.78 4.98 -2.47
N TYR A 48 7.61 3.75 -2.97
CA TYR A 48 6.83 3.49 -4.17
C TYR A 48 5.38 3.97 -4.05
N VAL A 49 4.93 4.63 -5.12
CA VAL A 49 3.55 5.04 -5.38
C VAL A 49 3.24 4.69 -6.84
N PRO A 50 2.19 3.91 -7.12
CA PRO A 50 1.79 3.60 -8.50
C PRO A 50 1.45 4.87 -9.29
N SER A 51 1.91 4.94 -10.54
CA SER A 51 1.78 6.13 -11.39
C SER A 51 0.33 6.39 -11.87
N ASP A 52 -0.50 5.36 -11.91
CA ASP A 52 -1.91 5.39 -12.28
C ASP A 52 -2.85 5.63 -11.08
N LEU A 53 -2.32 5.64 -9.86
CA LEU A 53 -3.09 5.78 -8.63
C LEU A 53 -3.84 7.13 -8.60
N GLU A 54 -3.12 8.22 -8.88
CA GLU A 54 -3.71 9.56 -8.89
C GLU A 54 -4.83 9.66 -9.92
N ARG A 55 -4.59 9.19 -11.16
CA ARG A 55 -5.60 9.19 -12.23
C ARG A 55 -6.85 8.42 -11.83
N SER A 56 -6.68 7.26 -11.18
CA SER A 56 -7.80 6.43 -10.72
C SER A 56 -8.61 7.09 -9.59
N ILE A 57 -7.98 7.97 -8.81
CA ILE A 57 -8.66 8.74 -7.77
C ILE A 57 -9.30 10.00 -8.35
N LEU A 58 -8.70 10.63 -9.36
CA LEU A 58 -9.31 11.79 -10.01
C LEU A 58 -10.69 11.47 -10.60
N SER A 59 -10.94 10.22 -11.03
CA SER A 59 -12.25 9.81 -11.55
C SER A 59 -13.37 9.74 -10.51
N ILE A 60 -13.05 9.70 -9.20
CA ILE A 60 -14.05 9.69 -8.11
C ILE A 60 -14.34 11.09 -7.54
N LEU A 61 -13.53 12.09 -7.87
CA LEU A 61 -13.63 13.43 -7.27
C LEU A 61 -14.87 14.23 -7.68
N ASP A 62 -15.49 13.92 -8.83
CA ASP A 62 -16.68 14.67 -9.26
C ASP A 62 -17.89 14.35 -8.36
N ASP A 63 -18.05 13.08 -7.97
CA ASP A 63 -19.10 12.63 -7.05
C ASP A 63 -18.97 13.31 -5.67
N ASP A 64 -17.75 13.46 -5.15
CA ASP A 64 -17.50 14.09 -3.85
C ASP A 64 -17.89 15.58 -3.83
N VAL A 65 -17.68 16.29 -4.94
CA VAL A 65 -18.12 17.70 -5.05
C VAL A 65 -19.65 17.79 -5.04
N GLN A 66 -20.35 16.84 -5.65
CA GLN A 66 -21.82 16.80 -5.58
C GLN A 66 -22.29 16.52 -4.14
N VAL A 67 -21.63 15.59 -3.43
CA VAL A 67 -21.91 15.32 -2.02
C VAL A 67 -21.67 16.56 -1.14
N ASP A 68 -20.58 17.30 -1.38
CA ASP A 68 -20.28 18.53 -0.63
C ASP A 68 -21.35 19.61 -0.87
N LYS A 69 -21.78 19.79 -2.13
CA LYS A 69 -22.89 20.69 -2.49
C LYS A 69 -24.18 20.38 -1.76
N LEU A 70 -24.53 19.09 -1.65
CA LEU A 70 -25.73 18.64 -0.93
C LEU A 70 -25.64 18.94 0.57
N LYS A 71 -24.44 18.85 1.16
CA LYS A 71 -24.20 19.14 2.59
C LYS A 71 -24.12 20.64 2.88
N HIS A 72 -23.67 21.44 1.91
CA HIS A 72 -23.38 22.86 2.10
C HIS A 72 -24.12 23.77 1.08
N PRO A 73 -25.45 23.66 0.90
CA PRO A 73 -26.16 24.37 -0.17
C PRO A 73 -26.03 25.90 -0.09
N LYS A 74 -25.95 26.46 1.12
CA LYS A 74 -25.73 27.90 1.34
C LYS A 74 -24.38 28.39 0.82
N LEU A 75 -23.35 27.54 0.82
CA LEU A 75 -22.02 27.88 0.33
C LEU A 75 -21.97 27.94 -1.21
N TYR A 76 -22.83 27.16 -1.87
CA TYR A 76 -22.92 27.10 -3.32
C TYR A 76 -24.00 28.01 -3.91
N HIS A 77 -24.83 28.62 -3.07
CA HIS A 77 -25.83 29.58 -3.51
C HIS A 77 -25.18 30.85 -4.07
N VAL A 78 -25.65 31.28 -5.23
CA VAL A 78 -25.33 32.55 -5.86
C VAL A 78 -26.61 33.38 -5.85
N ASP A 79 -26.57 34.50 -5.15
CA ASP A 79 -27.70 35.44 -5.07
C ASP A 79 -27.85 36.14 -6.43
N PRO A 80 -29.03 36.07 -7.08
CA PRO A 80 -29.27 36.68 -8.39
C PRO A 80 -29.23 38.21 -8.38
N ASP A 81 -29.37 38.86 -7.23
CA ASP A 81 -29.41 40.33 -7.11
C ASP A 81 -28.02 40.95 -6.91
N LEU A 82 -26.95 40.15 -6.99
CA LEU A 82 -25.57 40.64 -6.89
C LEU A 82 -25.19 41.50 -8.10
N SER A 83 -24.29 42.47 -7.88
CA SER A 83 -23.61 43.14 -8.98
C SER A 83 -22.72 42.17 -9.75
N GLU A 84 -22.28 42.55 -10.95
CA GLU A 84 -21.33 41.76 -11.74
C GLU A 84 -20.06 41.42 -10.95
N ASP A 85 -19.47 42.40 -10.26
CA ASP A 85 -18.33 42.20 -9.36
C ASP A 85 -18.66 41.27 -8.19
N GLY A 86 -19.86 41.38 -7.64
CA GLY A 86 -20.36 40.51 -6.57
C GLY A 86 -20.51 39.06 -7.03
N HIS A 87 -21.05 38.85 -8.23
CA HIS A 87 -21.12 37.53 -8.87
C HIS A 87 -19.73 36.97 -9.13
N ALA A 88 -18.81 37.75 -9.68
CA ALA A 88 -17.44 37.30 -9.93
C ALA A 88 -16.74 36.88 -8.62
N ALA A 89 -16.84 37.70 -7.57
CA ALA A 89 -16.30 37.38 -6.25
C ALA A 89 -16.92 36.10 -5.68
N ARG A 90 -18.24 35.93 -5.82
CA ARG A 90 -18.94 34.74 -5.32
C ARG A 90 -18.54 33.47 -6.06
N HIS A 91 -18.47 33.51 -7.40
CA HIS A 91 -18.00 32.38 -8.20
C HIS A 91 -16.56 32.01 -7.85
N LYS A 92 -15.69 32.99 -7.60
CA LYS A 92 -14.32 32.74 -7.14
C LYS A 92 -14.28 32.00 -5.80
N VAL A 93 -15.08 32.43 -4.81
CA VAL A 93 -15.16 31.74 -3.50
C VAL A 93 -15.62 30.29 -3.65
N ILE A 94 -16.62 30.04 -4.50
CA ILE A 94 -17.12 28.69 -4.78
C ILE A 94 -16.03 27.84 -5.47
N ALA A 95 -15.33 28.41 -6.46
CA ALA A 95 -14.26 27.71 -7.17
C ALA A 95 -13.09 27.36 -6.24
N ASP A 96 -12.66 28.30 -5.39
CA ASP A 96 -11.61 28.11 -4.38
C ASP A 96 -12.01 26.99 -3.39
N HIS A 97 -13.28 26.96 -2.96
CA HIS A 97 -13.80 25.89 -2.09
C HIS A 97 -13.84 24.52 -2.78
N VAL A 98 -14.37 24.45 -4.01
CA VAL A 98 -14.39 23.21 -4.80
C VAL A 98 -12.98 22.65 -4.98
N GLN A 99 -12.00 23.51 -5.27
CA GLN A 99 -10.61 23.11 -5.40
C GLN A 99 -10.03 22.57 -4.09
N SER A 100 -10.39 23.20 -2.96
CA SER A 100 -10.00 22.74 -1.63
C SER A 100 -10.56 21.35 -1.31
N VAL A 101 -11.86 21.13 -1.57
CA VAL A 101 -12.52 19.81 -1.41
C VAL A 101 -11.84 18.76 -2.27
N LYS A 102 -11.64 19.03 -3.56
CA LYS A 102 -10.95 18.10 -4.48
C LYS A 102 -9.54 17.74 -4.00
N SER A 103 -8.77 18.72 -3.56
CA SER A 103 -7.41 18.50 -3.05
C SER A 103 -7.39 17.67 -1.76
N ALA A 104 -8.29 17.97 -0.81
CA ALA A 104 -8.41 17.24 0.44
C ALA A 104 -8.83 15.77 0.20
N THR A 105 -9.81 15.56 -0.69
CA THR A 105 -10.26 14.21 -1.02
C THR A 105 -9.19 13.42 -1.77
N LEU A 106 -8.53 14.03 -2.76
CA LEU A 106 -7.41 13.40 -3.48
C LEU A 106 -6.34 12.91 -2.51
N LYS A 107 -5.92 13.75 -1.55
CA LYS A 107 -4.94 13.39 -0.54
C LYS A 107 -5.42 12.22 0.34
N SER A 108 -6.66 12.26 0.80
CA SER A 108 -7.24 11.23 1.67
C SER A 108 -7.35 9.88 0.95
N GLU A 109 -7.92 9.87 -0.25
CA GLU A 109 -8.12 8.63 -1.02
C GLU A 109 -6.81 8.06 -1.56
N THR A 110 -5.81 8.91 -1.84
CA THR A 110 -4.45 8.45 -2.18
C THR A 110 -3.84 7.71 -1.00
N ALA A 111 -3.91 8.27 0.20
CA ALA A 111 -3.37 7.63 1.39
C ALA A 111 -4.08 6.30 1.71
N LYS A 112 -5.42 6.26 1.60
CA LYS A 112 -6.21 5.04 1.82
C LYS A 112 -5.89 3.96 0.79
N SER A 113 -5.89 4.31 -0.50
CA SER A 113 -5.65 3.36 -1.59
C SER A 113 -4.21 2.83 -1.54
N LEU A 114 -3.23 3.68 -1.27
CA LEU A 114 -1.84 3.25 -1.09
C LEU A 114 -1.68 2.31 0.13
N SER A 115 -2.38 2.58 1.22
CA SER A 115 -2.38 1.69 2.40
C SER A 115 -2.99 0.32 2.07
N ARG A 116 -4.09 0.28 1.31
CA ARG A 116 -4.72 -0.96 0.84
C ARG A 116 -3.76 -1.76 -0.03
N LEU A 117 -3.13 -1.15 -1.04
CA LEU A 117 -2.19 -1.83 -1.92
C LEU A 117 -0.99 -2.42 -1.15
N ARG A 118 -0.46 -1.67 -0.17
CA ARG A 118 0.60 -2.17 0.72
C ARG A 118 0.14 -3.34 1.57
N ALA A 119 -1.09 -3.33 2.07
CA ALA A 119 -1.65 -4.45 2.82
C ALA A 119 -1.84 -5.70 1.94
N LEU A 120 -2.23 -5.53 0.68
CA LEU A 120 -2.33 -6.63 -0.29
C LEU A 120 -0.96 -7.24 -0.59
N ALA A 121 0.05 -6.41 -0.85
CA ALA A 121 1.44 -6.85 -1.04
C ALA A 121 1.97 -7.58 0.22
N LEU A 122 1.73 -7.02 1.41
CA LEU A 122 2.10 -7.69 2.67
C LEU A 122 1.44 -9.07 2.80
N THR A 123 0.16 -9.17 2.47
CA THR A 123 -0.59 -10.43 2.52
C THR A 123 -0.03 -11.45 1.54
N PHE A 124 0.27 -11.03 0.30
CA PHE A 124 0.90 -11.88 -0.70
C PHE A 124 2.27 -12.39 -0.23
N LEU A 125 3.15 -11.51 0.27
CA LEU A 125 4.45 -11.90 0.81
C LEU A 125 4.32 -12.87 1.99
N ASN A 126 3.40 -12.60 2.92
CA ASN A 126 3.12 -13.52 4.04
C ASN A 126 2.63 -14.89 3.57
N SER A 127 1.79 -14.95 2.54
CA SER A 127 1.30 -16.22 1.99
C SER A 127 2.41 -17.10 1.42
N SER A 128 3.55 -16.50 1.08
CA SER A 128 4.71 -17.20 0.53
C SER A 128 5.61 -17.87 1.57
N MET A 129 5.26 -17.78 2.86
CA MET A 129 6.09 -18.28 3.97
C MET A 129 5.33 -19.28 4.87
N VAL A 130 6.07 -20.25 5.40
CA VAL A 130 5.56 -21.14 6.47
C VAL A 130 5.22 -20.34 7.74
N ASP A 131 4.38 -20.94 8.61
CA ASP A 131 3.90 -20.28 9.84
C ASP A 131 5.03 -19.85 10.78
N SER A 132 6.13 -20.61 10.86
CA SER A 132 7.26 -20.27 11.74
C SER A 132 7.92 -18.96 11.33
N LEU A 133 8.19 -18.78 10.03
CA LEU A 133 8.74 -17.53 9.49
C LEU A 133 7.75 -16.38 9.59
N ARG A 134 6.46 -16.61 9.33
CA ARG A 134 5.43 -15.58 9.53
C ARG A 134 5.37 -15.08 10.97
N LYS A 135 5.48 -15.97 11.95
CA LYS A 135 5.54 -15.61 13.38
C LYS A 135 6.81 -14.85 13.72
N LEU A 136 7.95 -15.25 13.13
CA LEU A 136 9.22 -14.58 13.33
C LEU A 136 9.18 -13.11 12.88
N PHE A 137 8.52 -12.82 11.76
CA PHE A 137 8.45 -11.48 11.18
C PHE A 137 7.14 -10.74 11.48
N SER A 138 6.34 -11.20 12.46
CA SER A 138 4.97 -10.70 12.67
C SER A 138 4.90 -9.23 13.09
N ASN A 139 6.00 -8.64 13.57
CA ASN A 139 6.09 -7.24 13.94
C ASN A 139 6.34 -6.31 12.74
N ILE A 140 6.63 -6.84 11.54
CA ILE A 140 6.93 -6.06 10.36
C ILE A 140 5.67 -5.88 9.51
N THR A 141 5.19 -4.63 9.43
CA THR A 141 3.97 -4.28 8.68
C THR A 141 4.26 -3.63 7.32
N CYS A 142 5.52 -3.27 7.05
CA CYS A 142 5.94 -2.69 5.77
C CYS A 142 6.41 -3.80 4.82
N PRO A 143 5.80 -3.95 3.61
CA PRO A 143 6.20 -4.97 2.65
C PRO A 143 7.69 -4.91 2.28
N PHE A 144 8.22 -3.71 2.04
CA PHE A 144 9.62 -3.47 1.75
C PHE A 144 10.53 -3.98 2.86
N THR A 145 10.29 -3.55 4.10
CA THR A 145 11.11 -3.96 5.25
C THR A 145 11.00 -5.45 5.54
N LEU A 146 9.84 -6.07 5.30
CA LEU A 146 9.67 -7.51 5.45
C LEU A 146 10.51 -8.26 4.42
N TYR A 147 10.42 -7.86 3.15
CA TYR A 147 11.20 -8.47 2.08
C TYR A 147 12.71 -8.32 2.32
N GLU A 148 13.19 -7.13 2.71
CA GLU A 148 14.60 -6.94 3.07
C GLU A 148 15.03 -7.82 4.25
N SER A 149 14.17 -7.96 5.27
CA SER A 149 14.49 -8.78 6.45
C SER A 149 14.58 -10.27 6.09
N ILE A 150 13.71 -10.74 5.21
CA ILE A 150 13.76 -12.10 4.66
C ILE A 150 15.07 -12.30 3.89
N VAL A 151 15.33 -11.44 2.90
CA VAL A 151 16.53 -11.53 2.06
C VAL A 151 17.81 -11.49 2.91
N SER A 152 17.90 -10.54 3.84
CA SER A 152 19.03 -10.41 4.77
C SER A 152 19.23 -11.66 5.63
N ARG A 153 18.14 -12.28 6.12
CA ARG A 153 18.22 -13.52 6.92
C ARG A 153 18.85 -14.66 6.13
N PHE A 154 18.51 -14.83 4.85
CA PHE A 154 18.99 -15.95 4.05
C PHE A 154 20.33 -15.67 3.36
N GLU A 155 20.59 -14.43 2.95
CA GLU A 155 21.85 -14.06 2.28
C GLU A 155 23.02 -13.90 3.26
N ASN A 156 22.78 -13.41 4.49
CA ASN A 156 23.84 -13.25 5.50
C ASN A 156 24.07 -14.53 6.34
N ASN A 157 23.33 -15.60 6.07
CA ASN A 157 23.34 -16.79 6.91
C ASN A 157 23.44 -18.08 6.07
N PRO A 158 24.54 -18.26 5.32
CA PRO A 158 24.66 -19.37 4.37
C PRO A 158 24.67 -20.77 5.01
N LEU A 159 24.85 -20.92 6.34
CA LEU A 159 25.10 -22.21 7.00
C LEU A 159 24.55 -22.42 8.44
N THR A 160 23.66 -21.60 9.01
CA THR A 160 23.10 -21.90 10.35
C THR A 160 21.78 -22.67 10.31
N SER A 161 21.78 -23.80 9.60
CA SER A 161 20.72 -24.81 9.68
C SER A 161 20.95 -25.80 10.84
N ASP A 162 21.78 -25.46 11.82
CA ASP A 162 21.97 -26.30 13.01
C ASP A 162 20.96 -25.88 14.10
N PRO A 163 19.98 -26.73 14.45
CA PRO A 163 19.02 -26.45 15.53
C PRO A 163 19.69 -26.17 16.89
N ALA A 164 20.96 -26.55 17.09
CA ALA A 164 21.73 -26.18 18.28
C ALA A 164 22.09 -24.68 18.35
N VAL A 165 22.23 -23.99 17.21
CA VAL A 165 22.62 -22.58 17.17
C VAL A 165 21.42 -21.65 17.42
N LEU A 166 20.23 -22.02 16.92
CA LEU A 166 18.99 -21.28 17.16
C LEU A 166 18.55 -21.33 18.64
N SER A 167 18.78 -22.46 19.31
CA SER A 167 18.54 -22.60 20.76
C SER A 167 19.57 -21.85 21.60
N ALA A 168 20.84 -21.81 21.18
CA ALA A 168 21.89 -21.06 21.87
C ALA A 168 21.73 -19.53 21.79
N GLN A 169 21.16 -18.99 20.69
CA GLN A 169 20.88 -17.55 20.58
C GLN A 169 19.70 -17.10 21.45
N SER A 170 18.69 -17.95 21.67
CA SER A 170 17.58 -17.65 22.59
C SER A 170 17.98 -17.70 24.07
N GLN A 171 19.08 -18.38 24.42
CA GLN A 171 19.57 -18.45 25.81
C GLN A 171 20.55 -17.35 26.20
N LYS A 172 21.05 -16.56 25.24
CA LYS A 172 22.04 -15.50 25.48
C LYS A 172 21.44 -14.14 25.86
N VAL A 173 20.11 -14.04 25.95
CA VAL A 173 19.42 -12.88 26.51
C VAL A 173 19.02 -13.22 27.96
N LYS A 174 19.93 -12.94 28.89
CA LYS A 174 19.65 -12.81 30.31
C LYS A 174 20.51 -11.68 30.88
#